data_AF-A0A1S6IQU8-F1
#
_entry.id   AF-A0A1S6IQU8-F1
#
_cell.length_a   1.000
_cell.length_b   1.000
_cell.length_c   1.000
_cell.angle_alpha   90.00
_cell.angle_beta   90.00
_cell.angle_gamma   90.00
#
_symmetry.space_group_name_H-M   'P 1'
#
loop_
_entity.id
_entity.type
_entity.pdbx_description
1 polymer ?
#
loop_
_entity_poly.entity_id
_entity_poly.type
_entity_poly.pdbx_seq_one_letter_code
_entity_poly.pdbx_strand_id
1 'polypeptide(L)'
;MEGEDAVKASEGYKLVVVDAQVLSKEEILFMQDRGQQVYTYLNIGSLEMFRPYFEEFHHLIEKPYQDWEDEYWINVSSKEWQRFIEEKLVISLLEKM
;
A
#
# COMPACT_ATOMS: atom_id res chain seq x y z
N MET A 1 -6.94 -1.85 9.36
CA MET A 1 -8.35 -2.25 9.15
C MET A 1 -8.46 -2.70 7.72
N GLU A 2 -9.09 -3.84 7.48
CA GLU A 2 -9.16 -4.47 6.16
C GLU A 2 -10.62 -4.57 5.70
N GLY A 3 -10.81 -4.58 4.40
CA GLY A 3 -12.10 -4.73 3.74
C GLY A 3 -13.23 -3.86 4.30
N GLU A 4 -14.36 -4.49 4.63
CA GLU A 4 -15.60 -3.86 5.08
C GLU A 4 -15.41 -2.96 6.32
N ASP A 5 -14.47 -3.29 7.21
CA ASP A 5 -14.19 -2.49 8.40
C ASP A 5 -13.62 -1.12 8.02
N ALA A 6 -12.73 -1.06 7.02
CA ALA A 6 -12.19 0.20 6.51
C ALA A 6 -13.30 1.05 5.86
N VAL A 7 -14.20 0.41 5.11
CA VAL A 7 -15.35 1.07 4.48
C VAL A 7 -16.29 1.68 5.53
N LYS A 8 -16.58 0.97 6.61
CA LYS A 8 -17.39 1.49 7.73
C LYS A 8 -16.68 2.62 8.46
N ALA A 9 -15.40 2.46 8.78
CA ALA A 9 -14.61 3.48 9.46
C ALA A 9 -14.50 4.79 8.66
N SER A 10 -14.60 4.71 7.33
CA SER A 10 -14.57 5.87 6.44
C SER A 10 -15.87 6.69 6.44
N GLU A 11 -16.96 6.22 7.04
CA GLU A 11 -18.25 6.91 6.98
C GLU A 11 -18.20 8.31 7.60
N GLY A 12 -18.85 9.28 6.92
CA GLY A 12 -18.86 10.68 7.35
C GLY A 12 -17.61 11.48 6.96
N TYR A 13 -16.55 10.84 6.44
CA TYR A 13 -15.37 11.53 5.95
C TYR A 13 -15.46 11.84 4.45
N LYS A 14 -15.12 13.07 4.06
CA LYS A 14 -15.09 13.49 2.65
C LYS A 14 -13.85 12.98 1.90
N LEU A 15 -12.73 12.82 2.61
CA LEU A 15 -11.46 12.36 2.06
C LEU A 15 -10.92 11.27 2.99
N VAL A 16 -10.47 10.17 2.39
CA VAL A 16 -9.85 9.07 3.13
C VAL A 16 -8.55 8.62 2.46
N VAL A 17 -7.59 8.22 3.30
CA VAL A 17 -6.36 7.56 2.87
C VAL A 17 -6.43 6.13 3.39
N VAL A 18 -6.38 5.17 2.48
CA VAL A 18 -6.52 3.74 2.79
C VAL A 18 -5.31 2.96 2.29
N ASP A 19 -5.09 1.74 2.76
CA ASP A 19 -4.18 0.81 2.10
C ASP A 19 -4.96 0.05 1.02
N ALA A 20 -4.84 0.47 -0.24
CA ALA A 20 -5.56 -0.17 -1.34
C ALA A 20 -4.97 -1.54 -1.74
N GLN A 21 -3.81 -1.94 -1.20
CA GLN A 21 -3.27 -3.29 -1.43
C GLN A 21 -4.08 -4.35 -0.69
N VAL A 22 -4.73 -3.98 0.43
CA VAL A 22 -5.56 -4.88 1.26
C VAL A 22 -7.07 -4.70 1.04
N LEU A 23 -7.47 -3.83 0.10
CA LEU A 23 -8.87 -3.64 -0.30
C LEU A 23 -9.15 -4.20 -1.69
N SER A 24 -10.38 -4.63 -1.90
CA SER A 24 -10.93 -4.94 -3.22
C SER A 24 -11.25 -3.67 -4.01
N LYS A 25 -11.40 -3.81 -5.33
CA LYS A 25 -11.84 -2.71 -6.20
C LYS A 25 -13.26 -2.27 -5.85
N GLU A 26 -14.13 -3.22 -5.53
CA GLU A 26 -15.53 -2.99 -5.20
C GLU A 26 -15.68 -2.15 -3.92
N GLU A 27 -14.84 -2.38 -2.91
CA GLU A 27 -14.83 -1.58 -1.68
C GLU A 27 -14.36 -0.14 -1.92
N ILE A 28 -13.35 0.05 -2.78
CA ILE A 28 -12.86 1.38 -3.15
C ILE A 28 -13.92 2.14 -3.95
N LEU A 29 -14.52 1.49 -4.96
CA LEU A 29 -15.60 2.06 -5.76
C LEU A 29 -16.81 2.43 -4.88
N PHE A 30 -17.17 1.58 -3.92
CA PHE A 30 -18.26 1.90 -3.00
C PHE A 30 -17.99 3.18 -2.19
N MET A 31 -16.76 3.40 -1.71
CA MET A 31 -16.39 4.67 -1.05
C MET A 31 -16.49 5.87 -2.00
N GLN A 32 -15.99 5.73 -3.23
CA GLN A 32 -16.04 6.78 -4.26
C GLN A 32 -17.48 7.13 -4.67
N ASP A 33 -18.34 6.13 -4.87
CA ASP A 33 -19.75 6.28 -5.23
C ASP A 33 -20.55 7.00 -4.13
N ARG A 34 -20.11 6.90 -2.86
CA ARG A 34 -20.64 7.70 -1.74
C ARG A 34 -20.15 9.16 -1.75
N GLY A 35 -19.35 9.56 -2.74
CA GLY A 35 -18.83 10.92 -2.91
C GLY A 35 -17.53 11.20 -2.16
N GLN A 36 -16.82 10.16 -1.70
CA GLN A 36 -15.55 10.31 -0.99
C GLN A 36 -14.39 10.41 -1.97
N GLN A 37 -13.40 11.24 -1.65
CA GLN A 37 -12.09 11.23 -2.30
C GLN A 37 -11.22 10.16 -1.65
N VAL A 38 -10.84 9.13 -2.41
CA VAL A 38 -10.05 8.01 -1.91
C VAL A 38 -8.61 8.13 -2.42
N TYR A 39 -7.65 8.18 -1.50
CA TYR A 39 -6.23 8.09 -1.77
C TYR A 39 -5.67 6.79 -1.19
N THR A 40 -4.60 6.27 -1.77
CA THR A 40 -3.90 5.11 -1.21
C THR A 40 -2.59 5.52 -0.55
N TYR A 41 -2.31 4.95 0.61
CA TYR A 41 -0.96 4.86 1.14
C TYR A 41 -0.11 4.00 0.20
N LEU A 42 1.16 4.37 0.04
CA LEU A 42 2.16 3.61 -0.70
C LEU A 42 3.51 3.78 0.00
N ASN A 43 4.05 2.69 0.55
CA ASN A 43 5.39 2.68 1.11
C ASN A 43 6.43 2.43 0.02
N ILE A 44 7.38 3.35 -0.13
CA ILE A 44 8.51 3.24 -1.08
C ILE A 44 9.87 3.17 -0.38
N GLY A 45 9.92 3.42 0.93
CA GLY A 45 11.14 3.61 1.71
C GLY A 45 11.54 2.41 2.56
N SER A 46 10.62 1.47 2.76
CA SER A 46 10.83 0.28 3.56
C SER A 46 10.07 -0.92 2.99
N LEU A 47 10.43 -2.10 3.48
CA LEU A 47 9.87 -3.39 3.12
C LEU A 47 9.21 -4.01 4.36
N GLU A 48 7.91 -4.27 4.26
CA GLU A 48 7.08 -4.82 5.34
C GLU A 48 6.90 -6.34 5.15
N MET A 49 7.08 -7.13 6.21
CA MET A 49 7.07 -8.61 6.15
C MET A 49 5.78 -9.23 5.62
N PHE A 50 4.64 -8.59 5.88
CA PHE A 50 3.34 -9.09 5.46
C PHE A 50 3.05 -8.85 3.96
N ARG A 51 3.90 -8.10 3.25
CA ARG A 51 3.69 -7.83 1.83
C ARG A 51 4.00 -9.08 1.01
N PRO A 52 3.20 -9.40 -0.02
CA PRO A 52 3.40 -10.61 -0.83
C PRO A 52 4.73 -10.62 -1.61
N TYR A 53 5.36 -9.46 -1.77
CA TYR A 53 6.65 -9.28 -2.44
C TYR A 53 7.84 -9.19 -1.47
N PHE A 54 7.66 -9.46 -0.17
CA PHE A 54 8.75 -9.43 0.80
C PHE A 54 9.90 -10.36 0.39
N GLU A 55 9.59 -11.62 0.09
CA GLU A 55 10.60 -12.62 -0.31
C GLU A 55 11.33 -12.25 -1.60
N GLU A 56 10.68 -11.52 -2.52
CA GLU A 56 11.31 -11.04 -3.75
C GLU A 56 12.40 -10.00 -3.47
N PHE A 57 12.15 -9.08 -2.52
CA PHE A 57 13.01 -7.91 -2.28
C PHE A 57 13.79 -7.92 -0.96
N HIS A 58 13.66 -8.95 -0.11
CA HIS A 58 14.36 -8.99 1.18
C HIS A 58 15.90 -8.89 1.04
N HIS A 59 16.44 -9.31 -0.10
CA HIS A 59 17.87 -9.20 -0.41
C HIS A 59 18.35 -7.74 -0.58
N LEU A 60 17.43 -6.77 -0.67
CA LEU A 60 17.70 -5.33 -0.72
C LEU A 60 17.57 -4.64 0.65
N ILE A 61 17.32 -5.39 1.72
CA ILE A 61 17.24 -4.85 3.09
C ILE A 61 18.61 -4.33 3.51
N GLU A 62 18.63 -3.08 3.99
CA GLU A 62 19.83 -2.42 4.51
C GLU A 62 19.95 -2.61 6.03
N LYS A 63 18.84 -2.44 6.76
CA LYS A 63 18.77 -2.58 8.22
C LYS A 63 17.32 -2.66 8.72
N PRO A 64 17.09 -3.15 9.95
CA PRO A 64 15.78 -3.09 10.59
C PRO A 64 15.26 -1.66 10.74
N TYR A 65 13.94 -1.49 10.68
CA TYR A 65 13.26 -0.25 11.02
C TYR A 65 13.13 -0.16 12.55
N GLN A 66 13.56 0.95 13.14
CA GLN A 66 13.89 1.00 14.58
C GLN A 66 12.70 0.83 15.52
N ASP A 67 11.50 1.21 15.07
CA ASP A 67 10.29 1.18 15.88
C ASP A 67 9.27 0.11 15.43
N TRP A 68 9.60 -0.67 14.39
CA TRP A 68 8.68 -1.61 13.73
C TRP A 68 9.40 -2.92 13.43
N GLU A 69 9.16 -3.95 14.24
CA GLU A 69 9.87 -5.23 14.17
C GLU A 69 9.68 -5.99 12.84
N ASP A 70 8.54 -5.77 12.19
CA ASP A 70 8.17 -6.41 10.92
C ASP A 70 8.49 -5.55 9.69
N GLU A 71 9.32 -4.52 9.85
CA GLU A 71 9.65 -3.56 8.79
C GLU A 71 11.17 -3.28 8.71
N TYR A 72 11.63 -3.08 7.48
CA TYR A 72 13.06 -2.93 7.19
C TYR A 72 13.30 -1.79 6.22
N TRP A 73 14.36 -1.01 6.44
CA TRP A 73 14.83 -0.07 5.44
C TRP A 73 15.32 -0.83 4.20
N ILE A 74 14.86 -0.40 3.02
CA ILE A 74 15.25 -0.99 1.74
C ILE A 74 16.18 -0.05 0.96
N ASN A 75 17.05 -0.59 0.13
CA ASN A 75 17.86 0.19 -0.80
C ASN A 75 17.00 0.86 -1.88
N VAL A 76 16.52 2.07 -1.61
CA VAL A 76 15.68 2.86 -2.54
C VAL A 76 16.41 3.30 -3.82
N SER A 77 17.75 3.20 -3.85
CA SER A 77 18.53 3.49 -5.06
C SER A 77 18.56 2.30 -6.03
N SER A 78 18.10 1.12 -5.60
CA SER A 78 18.01 -0.08 -6.44
C SER A 78 17.09 0.15 -7.64
N LYS A 79 17.61 -0.11 -8.84
CA LYS A 79 16.84 -0.04 -10.09
C LYS A 79 15.79 -1.13 -10.21
N GLU A 80 15.96 -2.23 -9.49
CA GLU A 80 14.96 -3.29 -9.42
C GLU A 80 13.76 -2.84 -8.58
N TRP A 81 14.02 -2.26 -7.40
CA TRP A 81 12.98 -1.71 -6.54
C TRP A 81 12.21 -0.57 -7.22
N GLN A 82 12.92 0.39 -7.83
CA GLN A 82 12.29 1.51 -8.55
C GLN A 82 11.36 1.01 -9.66
N ARG A 83 11.81 0.07 -10.49
CA ARG A 83 10.98 -0.51 -11.56
C ARG A 83 9.80 -1.29 -11.02
N PHE A 84 9.98 -2.08 -9.95
CA PHE A 84 8.87 -2.78 -9.32
C PHE A 84 7.76 -1.81 -8.85
N ILE A 85 8.16 -0.73 -8.18
CA ILE A 85 7.21 0.30 -7.72
C ILE A 85 6.49 0.94 -8.91
N GLU A 86 7.24 1.46 -9.89
CA GLU A 86 6.70 2.24 -11.00
C GLU A 86 5.89 1.41 -12.00
N GLU A 87 6.40 0.24 -12.38
CA GLU A 87 5.87 -0.53 -13.51
C GLU A 87 4.87 -1.61 -13.09
N LYS A 88 4.84 -1.99 -11.80
CA LYS A 88 3.98 -3.06 -11.30
C LYS A 88 3.08 -2.61 -10.15
N LEU A 89 3.65 -2.13 -9.05
CA LEU A 89 2.86 -1.82 -7.86
C LEU A 89 1.89 -0.65 -8.09
N VAL A 90 2.40 0.48 -8.60
CA VAL A 90 1.58 1.66 -8.91
C VAL A 90 0.48 1.33 -9.92
N ILE A 91 0.80 0.56 -10.97
CA ILE A 91 -0.18 0.15 -11.98
C ILE A 91 -1.31 -0.68 -11.36
N SER A 92 -0.96 -1.70 -10.55
CA SER A 92 -1.96 -2.54 -9.86
C SER A 92 -2.86 -1.75 -8.91
N LEU A 93 -2.34 -0.68 -8.30
CA LEU A 93 -3.13 0.21 -7.44
C LEU A 93 -4.07 1.07 -8.27
N LEU A 94 -3.59 1.65 -9.38
CA LEU A 94 -4.41 2.47 -10.28
C LEU A 94 -5.56 1.66 -10.90
N GLU A 95 -5.39 0.37 -11.15
CA GLU A 95 -6.46 -0.51 -11.66
C GLU A 95 -7.65 -0.67 -10.69
N LYS A 96 -7.41 -0.46 -9.38
CA LYS A 96 -8.44 -0.51 -8.33
C LYS A 96 -9.13 0.83 -8.07
N MET A 97 -8.52 1.93 -8.50
CA MET A 97 -8.96 3.31 -8.20
C MET A 97 -9.88 3.88 -9.26
#